data_AF-A0A937J6A7-F1
#
_entry.id   AF-A0A937J6A7-F1
#
_cell.length_a   1.000
_cell.length_b   1.000
_cell.length_c   1.000
_cell.angle_alpha   90.00
_cell.angle_beta   90.00
_cell.angle_gamma   90.00
#
_symmetry.space_group_name_H-M   'P 1'
#
loop_
_entity.id
_entity.type
_entity.pdbx_description
1 polymer ?
#
loop_
_entity_poly.entity_id
_entity_poly.type
_entity_poly.pdbx_seq_one_letter_code
_entity_poly.pdbx_strand_id
1 'polypeptide(L)'
;MPWRLISICLTLSLAFPLGALALDEPVDAVPSGETQADHEVIDAPVRGSAWVDSSHRFATDRTLALTRWVDGFFGDSEGDSEIADSRLRLKVTTDWDERRGVETRLSIGGKINLPRLEDRVDLVFRGDDPDELVEGDQDDPSQSQVGLQVRIDQSDTGKHRTDFTVGLSSAGPKPGVKYLYQTMWTPKTSLRVSQRAQYDFDDGAFGATKLDLDYALSERSLIRTQNRVLYGEDSEGTKWSSNIGVVQQWAVANGFERAAYLYAGVKGLSEPDDYIENYQVGLRLRAQGIREFLFFELEPTFNRRAEGPSSPRLSAWAVEARIEFLLFD
;
A
#
# COMPACT_ATOMS: atom_id res chain seq x y z
N MET A 1 0.21 -39.89 -10.66
CA MET A 1 -0.97 -39.48 -11.46
C MET A 1 -1.02 -37.96 -11.49
N PRO A 2 -1.45 -37.34 -12.60
CA PRO A 2 -0.65 -36.33 -13.29
C PRO A 2 -0.85 -34.91 -12.77
N TRP A 3 0.29 -34.21 -12.66
CA TRP A 3 0.42 -32.77 -12.46
C TRP A 3 -0.13 -32.04 -13.69
N ARG A 4 -1.21 -31.27 -13.55
CA ARG A 4 -1.68 -30.34 -14.58
C ARG A 4 -1.28 -28.93 -14.16
N LEU A 5 -0.21 -28.42 -14.78
CA LEU A 5 0.10 -27.00 -14.81
C LEU A 5 -1.00 -26.29 -15.59
N ILE A 6 -1.81 -25.47 -14.90
CA ILE A 6 -2.72 -24.52 -15.53
C ILE A 6 -2.01 -23.18 -15.54
N SER A 7 -1.48 -22.80 -16.70
CA SER A 7 -1.06 -21.43 -16.98
C SER A 7 -2.27 -20.51 -16.91
N ILE A 8 -2.27 -19.58 -15.94
CA ILE A 8 -3.22 -18.46 -15.93
C ILE A 8 -2.49 -17.25 -16.50
N CYS A 9 -2.73 -16.99 -17.78
CA CYS A 9 -2.42 -15.72 -18.43
C CYS A 9 -3.40 -14.66 -17.92
N LEU A 10 -2.92 -13.73 -17.08
CA LEU A 10 -3.65 -12.53 -16.71
C LEU A 10 -3.40 -11.45 -17.79
N THR A 11 -4.18 -11.47 -18.87
CA THR A 11 -4.23 -10.35 -19.82
C THR A 11 -5.28 -9.34 -19.36
N LEU A 12 -4.84 -8.32 -18.62
CA LEU A 12 -5.68 -7.16 -18.32
C LEU A 12 -5.55 -6.14 -19.47
N SER A 13 -6.44 -6.24 -20.46
CA SER A 13 -6.61 -5.21 -21.49
C SER A 13 -7.69 -4.24 -21.04
N LEU A 14 -7.30 -3.04 -20.64
CA LEU A 14 -8.20 -1.90 -20.42
C LEU A 14 -8.09 -0.97 -21.63
N ALA A 15 -8.99 -1.16 -22.59
CA ALA A 15 -9.27 -0.19 -23.64
C ALA A 15 -10.39 0.74 -23.14
N PHE A 16 -10.08 2.03 -22.98
CA PHE A 16 -11.10 3.08 -22.89
C PHE A 16 -11.11 3.90 -24.19
N PRO A 17 -12.29 4.20 -24.78
CA PRO A 17 -12.38 4.93 -26.03
C PRO A 17 -12.19 6.42 -25.77
N LEU A 18 -11.20 7.03 -26.44
CA LEU A 18 -11.06 8.48 -26.49
C LEU A 18 -12.04 9.01 -27.53
N GLY A 19 -13.15 9.61 -27.09
CA GLY A 19 -14.02 10.41 -27.94
C GLY A 19 -13.30 11.69 -28.37
N ALA A 20 -12.99 11.80 -29.66
CA ALA A 20 -12.48 13.02 -30.26
C ALA A 20 -13.66 13.95 -30.63
N LEU A 21 -13.71 15.12 -30.01
CA LEU A 21 -14.50 16.27 -30.50
C LEU A 21 -13.57 17.15 -31.34
N ALA A 22 -13.98 17.36 -32.59
CA ALA A 22 -13.29 18.15 -33.61
C ALA A 22 -13.47 19.66 -33.38
N LEU A 23 -12.41 20.43 -33.69
CA LEU A 23 -12.45 21.80 -34.23
C LEU A 23 -11.18 21.95 -35.09
N ASP A 24 -11.29 21.83 -36.41
CA ASP A 24 -11.54 22.88 -37.42
C ASP A 24 -10.20 23.50 -37.92
N GLU A 25 -9.91 23.27 -39.21
CA GLU A 25 -8.76 23.83 -39.92
C GLU A 25 -8.93 25.36 -40.11
N PRO A 26 -7.85 26.07 -40.49
CA PRO A 26 -7.72 26.30 -41.92
C PRO A 26 -6.31 26.08 -42.46
N VAL A 27 -6.29 25.50 -43.66
CA VAL A 27 -5.18 25.46 -44.61
C VAL A 27 -5.13 26.79 -45.37
N ASP A 28 -3.95 27.40 -45.42
CA ASP A 28 -3.53 28.22 -46.57
C ASP A 28 -2.07 27.90 -46.92
N ALA A 29 -1.84 27.56 -48.19
CA ALA A 29 -0.56 27.41 -48.87
C ALA A 29 0.07 28.80 -49.15
N VAL A 30 1.35 29.04 -49.48
CA VAL A 30 2.20 28.58 -50.60
C VAL A 30 3.69 29.04 -50.31
N PRO A 31 4.69 28.99 -51.24
CA PRO A 31 5.83 28.08 -51.22
C PRO A 31 7.21 28.70 -50.94
N SER A 32 8.17 27.78 -50.76
CA SER A 32 9.61 27.81 -51.00
C SER A 32 10.27 29.07 -51.56
N GLY A 33 11.22 29.62 -50.79
CA GLY A 33 12.35 30.38 -51.29
C GLY A 33 13.64 29.73 -50.75
N GLU A 34 14.43 29.13 -51.63
CA GLU A 34 15.75 28.61 -51.34
C GLU A 34 16.71 29.76 -50.99
N THR A 35 17.47 29.65 -49.90
CA THR A 35 18.81 30.22 -49.84
C THR A 35 19.71 29.27 -49.06
N GLN A 36 20.81 28.96 -49.73
CA GLN A 36 21.78 27.92 -49.45
C GLN A 36 22.87 28.42 -48.49
N ALA A 37 23.34 27.52 -47.63
CA ALA A 37 24.64 27.50 -46.93
C ALA A 37 24.90 28.53 -45.82
N ASP A 38 24.93 28.04 -44.57
CA ASP A 38 26.21 27.81 -43.89
C ASP A 38 26.06 26.67 -42.86
N HIS A 39 26.91 25.64 -43.01
CA HIS A 39 26.91 24.45 -42.16
C HIS A 39 27.81 24.74 -40.94
N GLU A 40 27.30 25.54 -40.02
CA GLU A 40 27.84 25.59 -38.67
C GLU A 40 27.06 24.57 -37.85
N VAL A 41 27.70 23.43 -37.51
CA VAL A 41 27.15 22.48 -36.53
C VAL A 41 27.24 23.17 -35.16
N ILE A 42 26.33 24.09 -34.92
CA ILE A 42 25.95 24.51 -33.58
C ILE A 42 25.19 23.31 -33.02
N ASP A 43 25.88 22.53 -32.20
CA ASP A 43 25.23 21.57 -31.30
C ASP A 43 24.27 22.37 -30.42
N ALA A 44 23.04 22.55 -30.90
CA ALA A 44 21.99 23.20 -30.16
C ALA A 44 21.86 22.38 -28.87
N PRO A 45 22.13 22.97 -27.69
CA PRO A 45 22.01 22.22 -26.46
C PRO A 45 20.61 21.65 -26.45
N VAL A 46 20.51 20.36 -26.15
CA VAL A 46 19.27 19.59 -26.12
C VAL A 46 18.34 20.17 -25.05
N ARG A 47 17.76 21.35 -25.32
CA ARG A 47 16.89 22.11 -24.41
C ARG A 47 15.57 21.37 -24.23
N GLY A 48 15.16 20.61 -25.26
CA GLY A 48 14.01 19.70 -25.19
C GLY A 48 14.20 18.57 -24.19
N SER A 49 15.36 17.90 -24.17
CA SER A 49 15.60 16.80 -23.22
C SER A 49 15.75 17.31 -21.80
N ALA A 50 16.50 18.39 -21.57
CA ALA A 50 16.71 18.91 -20.22
C ALA A 50 15.41 19.42 -19.56
N TRP A 51 14.49 20.02 -20.32
CA TRP A 51 13.18 20.44 -19.81
C TRP A 51 12.22 19.26 -19.58
N VAL A 52 12.19 18.29 -20.48
CA VAL A 52 11.39 17.07 -20.30
C VAL A 52 11.90 16.27 -19.10
N ASP A 53 13.22 16.11 -18.97
CA ASP A 53 13.86 15.37 -17.87
C ASP A 53 13.66 16.07 -16.52
N SER A 54 13.70 17.41 -16.49
CA SER A 54 13.41 18.18 -15.26
C SER A 54 11.93 18.14 -14.88
N SER A 55 11.02 18.24 -15.86
CA SER A 55 9.58 18.11 -15.63
C SER A 55 9.22 16.70 -15.17
N HIS A 56 9.85 15.68 -15.76
CA HIS A 56 9.71 14.28 -15.38
C HIS A 56 10.20 14.07 -13.94
N ARG A 57 11.43 14.48 -13.61
CA ARG A 57 11.96 14.37 -12.24
C ARG A 57 11.08 15.08 -11.22
N PHE A 58 10.65 16.30 -11.52
CA PHE A 58 9.79 17.07 -10.63
C PHE A 58 8.44 16.37 -10.35
N ALA A 59 7.80 15.82 -11.37
CA ALA A 59 6.57 15.05 -11.19
C ALA A 59 6.81 13.77 -10.38
N THR A 60 7.91 13.06 -10.68
CA THR A 60 8.32 11.85 -9.96
C THR A 60 8.57 12.14 -8.48
N ASP A 61 9.36 13.16 -8.16
CA ASP A 61 9.72 13.51 -6.79
C ASP A 61 8.49 13.89 -5.96
N ARG A 62 7.56 14.64 -6.56
CA ARG A 62 6.29 15.02 -5.92
C ARG A 62 5.39 13.82 -5.67
N THR A 63 5.24 12.94 -6.64
CA THR A 63 4.44 11.72 -6.48
C THR A 63 5.03 10.85 -5.40
N LEU A 64 6.35 10.67 -5.39
CA LEU A 64 7.03 9.87 -4.37
C LEU A 64 6.89 10.49 -2.97
N ALA A 65 6.98 11.81 -2.86
CA ALA A 65 6.74 12.51 -1.59
C ALA A 65 5.31 12.31 -1.09
N LEU A 66 4.32 12.43 -1.98
CA LEU A 66 2.91 12.22 -1.63
C LEU A 66 2.63 10.77 -1.23
N THR A 67 3.11 9.77 -1.98
CA THR A 67 2.99 8.35 -1.62
C THR A 67 3.62 8.07 -0.26
N ARG A 68 4.83 8.55 -0.01
CA ARG A 68 5.51 8.39 1.30
C ARG A 68 4.74 9.07 2.43
N TRP A 69 4.18 10.24 2.17
CA TRP A 69 3.35 10.93 3.15
C TRP A 69 2.06 10.13 3.46
N VAL A 70 1.38 9.60 2.43
CA VAL A 70 0.21 8.72 2.62
C VAL A 70 0.59 7.48 3.42
N ASP A 71 1.72 6.84 3.09
CA ASP A 71 2.22 5.67 3.82
C ASP A 71 2.59 6.01 5.27
N GLY A 72 3.20 7.16 5.55
CA GLY A 72 3.50 7.57 6.92
C GLY A 72 2.25 7.97 7.71
N PHE A 73 1.30 8.64 7.07
CA PHE A 73 0.10 9.19 7.72
C PHE A 73 -0.99 8.14 7.90
N PHE A 74 -1.25 7.29 6.91
CA PHE A 74 -2.29 6.25 6.96
C PHE A 74 -1.76 4.82 7.04
N GLY A 75 -0.46 4.60 6.84
CA GLY A 75 0.09 3.25 6.78
C GLY A 75 0.19 2.55 8.13
N ASP A 76 0.40 1.24 8.01
CA ASP A 76 0.41 0.23 9.06
C ASP A 76 1.84 -0.05 9.57
N SER A 77 1.96 -0.97 10.54
CA SER A 77 3.25 -1.42 11.06
C SER A 77 4.17 -2.07 10.01
N GLU A 78 3.61 -2.62 8.92
CA GLU A 78 4.39 -3.24 7.84
C GLU A 78 5.10 -2.16 7.02
N GLY A 79 4.41 -1.04 6.75
CA GLY A 79 5.01 0.18 6.19
C GLY A 79 6.09 0.77 7.10
N ASP A 80 5.84 0.85 8.41
CA ASP A 80 6.80 1.38 9.39
C ASP A 80 8.10 0.53 9.44
N SER A 81 8.00 -0.81 9.27
CA SER A 81 9.16 -1.73 9.23
C SER A 81 10.10 -1.48 8.05
N GLU A 82 9.59 -0.88 6.98
CA GLU A 82 10.36 -0.56 5.79
C GLU A 82 11.10 0.77 5.90
N ILE A 83 10.74 1.61 6.87
CA ILE A 83 11.36 2.91 7.11
C ILE A 83 12.79 2.72 7.63
N ALA A 84 13.67 3.66 7.25
CA ALA A 84 15.07 3.62 7.61
C ALA A 84 15.29 3.95 9.10
N ASP A 85 14.41 4.73 9.71
CA ASP A 85 14.53 5.25 11.07
C ASP A 85 13.77 4.41 12.12
N SER A 86 14.10 4.64 13.39
CA SER A 86 13.39 4.00 14.50
C SER A 86 12.08 4.73 14.77
N ARG A 87 10.97 3.99 14.76
CA ARG A 87 9.61 4.54 14.86
C ARG A 87 8.77 3.62 15.72
N LEU A 88 8.03 4.16 16.67
CA LEU A 88 7.13 3.40 17.54
C LEU A 88 5.74 4.02 17.52
N ARG A 89 4.73 3.19 17.26
CA ARG A 89 3.33 3.55 17.13
C ARG A 89 2.53 2.79 18.18
N LEU A 90 1.89 3.53 19.09
CA LEU A 90 0.96 2.98 20.07
C LEU A 90 -0.45 3.37 19.67
N LYS A 91 -1.34 2.40 19.51
CA LYS A 91 -2.70 2.62 19.04
C LYS A 91 -3.71 2.05 20.02
N VAL A 92 -4.69 2.87 20.39
CA VAL A 92 -5.90 2.44 21.07
C VAL A 92 -7.05 2.51 20.09
N THR A 93 -7.60 1.36 19.74
CA THR A 93 -8.69 1.21 18.78
C THR A 93 -9.96 0.84 19.52
N THR A 94 -11.06 1.55 19.26
CA THR A 94 -12.41 1.15 19.66
C THR A 94 -13.23 0.91 18.40
N ASP A 95 -13.66 -0.33 18.22
CA ASP A 95 -14.54 -0.73 17.13
C ASP A 95 -15.97 -0.87 17.68
N TRP A 96 -16.94 -0.30 16.96
CA TRP A 96 -18.35 -0.60 17.15
C TRP A 96 -18.89 -1.20 15.86
N ASP A 97 -19.43 -2.40 15.94
CA ASP A 97 -20.07 -3.09 14.84
C ASP A 97 -21.52 -3.42 15.20
N GLU A 98 -22.44 -3.10 14.29
CA GLU A 98 -23.87 -3.33 14.50
C GLU A 98 -24.21 -4.80 14.83
N ARG A 99 -23.41 -5.75 14.35
CA ARG A 99 -23.61 -7.20 14.58
C ARG A 99 -22.75 -7.76 15.70
N ARG A 100 -21.52 -7.26 15.87
CA ARG A 100 -20.53 -7.82 16.82
C ARG A 100 -20.43 -7.06 18.14
N GLY A 101 -21.01 -5.87 18.24
CA GLY A 101 -20.98 -5.04 19.46
C GLY A 101 -19.76 -4.14 19.51
N VAL A 102 -19.26 -3.86 20.71
CA VAL A 102 -18.10 -2.98 20.92
C VAL A 102 -16.90 -3.80 21.34
N GLU A 103 -15.76 -3.55 20.69
CA GLU A 103 -14.46 -4.11 21.04
C GLU A 103 -13.43 -2.99 21.22
N THR A 104 -12.49 -3.18 22.15
CA THR A 104 -11.37 -2.25 22.33
C THR A 104 -10.06 -3.02 22.30
N ARG A 105 -9.14 -2.56 21.46
CA ARG A 105 -7.83 -3.18 21.22
C ARG A 105 -6.70 -2.18 21.43
N LEU A 106 -5.57 -2.70 21.91
CA LEU A 106 -4.32 -1.96 22.07
C LEU A 106 -3.27 -2.60 21.16
N SER A 107 -2.75 -1.84 20.21
CA SER A 107 -1.75 -2.31 19.26
C SER A 107 -0.47 -1.50 19.40
N ILE A 108 0.68 -2.19 19.27
CA ILE A 108 2.01 -1.58 19.31
C ILE A 108 2.73 -2.00 18.03
N GLY A 109 2.91 -1.05 17.12
CA GLY A 109 3.66 -1.23 15.88
C GLY A 109 4.97 -0.45 15.94
N GLY A 110 6.02 -0.94 15.29
CA GLY A 110 7.22 -0.14 15.15
C GLY A 110 8.48 -0.92 14.86
N LYS A 111 9.54 -0.16 14.66
CA LYS A 111 10.86 -0.65 14.33
C LYS A 111 11.89 0.08 15.18
N ILE A 112 12.83 -0.66 15.75
CA ILE A 112 13.98 -0.11 16.44
C ILE A 112 15.23 -0.63 15.73
N ASN A 113 16.01 0.29 15.15
CA ASN A 113 17.29 -0.06 14.55
C ASN A 113 18.29 -0.34 15.67
N LEU A 114 19.14 -1.36 15.49
CA LEU A 114 20.19 -1.69 16.46
C LEU A 114 21.56 -1.16 15.96
N PRO A 115 22.04 0.00 16.47
CA PRO A 115 23.21 0.70 15.88
C PRO A 115 24.52 -0.07 16.03
N ARG A 116 24.57 -1.04 16.96
CA ARG A 116 25.75 -1.87 17.21
C ARG A 116 25.87 -3.05 16.26
N LEU A 117 24.90 -3.24 15.34
CA LEU A 117 24.83 -4.34 14.38
C LEU A 117 24.83 -3.83 12.93
N GLU A 118 25.65 -2.81 12.66
CA GLU A 118 25.85 -2.20 11.32
C GLU A 118 24.56 -1.71 10.62
N ASP A 119 23.50 -1.39 11.37
CA ASP A 119 22.18 -1.00 10.83
C ASP A 119 21.55 -2.04 9.89
N ARG A 120 21.98 -3.30 10.01
CA ARG A 120 21.45 -4.44 9.24
C ARG A 120 20.39 -5.22 10.01
N VAL A 121 20.33 -5.06 11.33
CA VAL A 121 19.43 -5.80 12.22
C VAL A 121 18.46 -4.85 12.90
N ASP A 122 17.19 -5.13 12.67
CA ASP A 122 16.07 -4.32 13.12
C ASP A 122 15.19 -5.18 14.04
N LEU A 123 14.80 -4.63 15.18
CA LEU A 123 13.77 -5.24 16.03
C LEU A 123 12.42 -4.66 15.62
N VAL A 124 11.54 -5.54 15.15
CA VAL A 124 10.23 -5.15 14.63
C VAL A 124 9.13 -5.65 15.55
N PHE A 125 8.23 -4.75 15.88
CA PHE A 125 6.97 -5.00 16.58
C PHE A 125 5.86 -4.79 15.55
N ARG A 126 5.09 -5.84 15.25
CA ARG A 126 3.88 -5.72 14.46
C ARG A 126 2.75 -6.03 15.42
N GLY A 127 2.04 -5.04 15.94
CA GLY A 127 0.87 -5.35 16.76
C GLY A 127 -0.15 -6.14 15.95
N ASP A 128 -1.16 -6.70 16.60
CA ASP A 128 -2.38 -7.16 15.93
C ASP A 128 -3.13 -5.92 15.41
N ASP A 129 -2.55 -5.25 14.41
CA ASP A 129 -3.05 -4.02 13.85
C ASP A 129 -3.94 -4.39 12.64
N PRO A 130 -5.26 -4.20 12.70
CA PRO A 130 -6.19 -4.44 11.58
C PRO A 130 -5.98 -3.44 10.42
N ASP A 131 -4.97 -2.59 10.55
CA ASP A 131 -4.71 -1.36 9.82
C ASP A 131 -4.40 -1.47 8.35
N GLU A 132 -4.23 -2.69 7.83
CA GLU A 132 -4.26 -2.82 6.40
C GLU A 132 -5.60 -2.22 5.91
N LEU A 133 -5.53 -1.34 4.92
CA LEU A 133 -6.72 -0.82 4.23
C LEU A 133 -7.57 -1.98 3.65
N VAL A 134 -6.98 -3.18 3.61
CA VAL A 134 -7.62 -4.48 3.59
C VAL A 134 -7.77 -4.97 5.03
N GLU A 135 -8.99 -5.21 5.53
CA GLU A 135 -9.16 -5.98 6.77
C GLU A 135 -8.53 -7.37 6.58
N GLY A 136 -7.31 -7.55 7.08
CA GLY A 136 -6.72 -8.86 7.34
C GLY A 136 -7.59 -9.59 8.35
N ASP A 137 -7.59 -10.91 8.28
CA ASP A 137 -8.18 -11.68 9.35
C ASP A 137 -7.45 -11.35 10.66
N GLN A 138 -8.15 -11.31 11.80
CA GLN A 138 -7.48 -11.03 13.08
C GLN A 138 -6.38 -12.06 13.37
N ASP A 139 -6.50 -13.24 12.75
CA ASP A 139 -5.55 -14.34 12.78
C ASP A 139 -4.75 -14.44 11.45
N ASP A 140 -4.31 -13.33 10.86
CA ASP A 140 -3.40 -13.38 9.70
C ASP A 140 -1.98 -13.80 10.17
N PRO A 141 -1.54 -15.05 9.90
CA PRO A 141 -0.27 -15.56 10.42
C PRO A 141 0.95 -14.80 9.87
N SER A 142 0.79 -14.04 8.79
CA SER A 142 1.84 -13.23 8.19
C SER A 142 2.19 -11.96 8.96
N GLN A 143 1.30 -11.51 9.85
CA GLN A 143 1.49 -10.34 10.70
C GLN A 143 2.11 -10.78 12.05
N SER A 144 3.30 -11.37 12.04
CA SER A 144 3.94 -11.88 13.27
C SER A 144 4.29 -10.76 14.27
N GLN A 145 3.92 -10.97 15.54
CA GLN A 145 3.85 -9.94 16.59
C GLN A 145 5.18 -9.26 16.96
N VAL A 146 6.24 -10.04 17.10
CA VAL A 146 7.59 -9.54 17.42
C VAL A 146 8.58 -10.37 16.63
N GLY A 147 9.52 -9.71 15.95
CA GLY A 147 10.53 -10.42 15.18
C GLY A 147 11.81 -9.64 14.95
N LEU A 148 12.88 -10.39 14.71
CA LEU A 148 14.13 -9.84 14.19
C LEU A 148 14.02 -9.77 12.67
N GLN A 149 14.40 -8.64 12.10
CA GLN A 149 14.53 -8.46 10.66
C GLN A 149 15.99 -8.16 10.34
N VAL A 150 16.56 -8.91 9.40
CA VAL A 150 17.92 -8.73 8.93
C VAL A 150 17.87 -8.39 7.45
N ARG A 151 18.41 -7.23 7.09
CA ARG A 151 18.50 -6.80 5.69
C ARG A 151 19.60 -7.58 4.99
N ILE A 152 19.22 -8.43 4.04
CA ILE A 152 20.17 -9.25 3.29
C ILE A 152 20.75 -8.43 2.13
N ASP A 153 19.87 -7.81 1.37
CA ASP A 153 20.22 -7.11 0.14
C ASP A 153 19.34 -5.87 -0.05
N GLN A 154 19.94 -4.84 -0.62
CA GLN A 154 19.24 -3.66 -1.11
C GLN A 154 19.98 -3.11 -2.32
N SER A 155 19.27 -2.97 -3.44
CA SER A 155 19.86 -2.39 -4.65
C SER A 155 20.31 -0.94 -4.41
N ASP A 156 21.37 -0.49 -5.09
CA ASP A 156 21.85 0.90 -5.03
C ASP A 156 20.77 1.93 -5.40
N THR A 157 19.85 1.52 -6.28
CA THR A 157 18.70 2.36 -6.69
C THR A 157 17.55 2.35 -5.68
N GLY A 158 17.61 1.51 -4.64
CA GLY A 158 16.56 1.32 -3.64
C GLY A 158 15.30 0.61 -4.14
N LYS A 159 15.28 0.15 -5.40
CA LYS A 159 14.11 -0.49 -6.02
C LYS A 159 13.83 -1.90 -5.51
N HIS A 160 14.88 -2.62 -5.12
CA HIS A 160 14.80 -3.98 -4.61
C HIS A 160 15.34 -4.01 -3.19
N ARG A 161 14.64 -4.72 -2.31
CA ARG A 161 15.09 -5.01 -0.95
C ARG A 161 14.68 -6.43 -0.57
N THR A 162 15.59 -7.17 0.02
CA THR A 162 15.33 -8.52 0.55
C THR A 162 15.70 -8.54 2.02
N ASP A 163 14.74 -8.96 2.85
CA ASP A 163 14.92 -9.09 4.28
C ASP A 163 14.66 -10.54 4.72
N PHE A 164 15.51 -11.02 5.61
CA PHE A 164 15.24 -12.23 6.38
C PHE A 164 14.52 -11.83 7.67
N THR A 165 13.46 -12.53 8.04
CA THR A 165 12.69 -12.25 9.25
C THR A 165 12.60 -13.49 10.11
N VAL A 166 12.69 -13.33 11.42
CA VAL A 166 12.39 -14.37 12.39
C VAL A 166 11.40 -13.80 13.38
N GLY A 167 10.12 -14.14 13.19
CA GLY A 167 9.07 -13.84 14.16
C GLY A 167 9.13 -14.79 15.35
N LEU A 168 8.39 -14.48 16.41
CA LEU A 168 8.15 -15.39 17.53
C LEU A 168 6.65 -15.66 17.65
N SER A 169 6.28 -16.92 17.85
CA SER A 169 4.94 -17.35 18.23
C SER A 169 4.98 -18.26 19.45
N SER A 170 3.80 -18.66 19.93
CA SER A 170 3.61 -19.69 20.94
C SER A 170 4.28 -21.03 20.55
N ALA A 171 4.27 -21.38 19.27
CA ALA A 171 4.84 -22.62 18.75
C ALA A 171 6.35 -22.57 18.49
N GLY A 172 6.96 -21.37 18.50
CA GLY A 172 8.40 -21.20 18.34
C GLY A 172 8.79 -20.06 17.39
N PRO A 173 10.02 -20.07 16.86
CA PRO A 173 10.46 -19.06 15.91
C PRO A 173 9.77 -19.25 14.55
N LYS A 174 9.39 -18.15 13.91
CA LYS A 174 8.73 -18.11 12.61
C LYS A 174 9.67 -17.54 11.55
N PRO A 175 10.59 -18.35 10.98
CA PRO A 175 11.51 -17.86 9.96
C PRO A 175 10.75 -17.53 8.67
N GLY A 176 11.17 -16.45 8.00
CA GLY A 176 10.58 -16.02 6.76
C GLY A 176 11.51 -15.12 5.96
N VAL A 177 11.14 -14.90 4.71
CA VAL A 177 11.82 -14.00 3.78
C VAL A 177 10.79 -13.04 3.23
N LYS A 178 11.16 -11.77 3.16
CA LYS A 178 10.38 -10.71 2.54
C LYS A 178 11.18 -10.12 1.39
N TYR A 179 10.54 -9.97 0.25
CA TYR A 179 11.05 -9.29 -0.92
C TYR A 179 10.15 -8.10 -1.24
N LEU A 180 10.76 -6.93 -1.41
CA LEU A 180 10.10 -5.68 -1.76
C LEU A 180 10.64 -5.19 -3.09
N TYR A 181 9.73 -4.89 -4.00
CA TYR A 181 9.99 -4.18 -5.24
C TYR A 181 9.21 -2.88 -5.28
N GLN A 182 9.90 -1.75 -5.45
CA GLN A 182 9.29 -0.43 -5.56
C GLN A 182 9.86 0.30 -6.77
N THR A 183 8.98 0.87 -7.60
CA THR A 183 9.40 1.67 -8.74
C THR A 183 8.36 2.73 -9.09
N MET A 184 8.82 3.77 -9.77
CA MET A 184 7.94 4.72 -10.45
C MET A 184 7.64 4.16 -11.84
N TRP A 185 6.42 3.68 -12.06
CA TRP A 185 5.99 3.20 -13.37
C TRP A 185 5.87 4.36 -14.36
N THR A 186 5.31 5.47 -13.88
CA THR A 186 5.27 6.75 -14.58
C THR A 186 5.64 7.86 -13.60
N PRO A 187 5.88 9.11 -14.05
CA PRO A 187 6.12 10.22 -13.13
C PRO A 187 4.99 10.48 -12.13
N LYS A 188 3.78 9.97 -12.41
CA LYS A 188 2.59 10.10 -11.55
C LYS A 188 2.14 8.78 -10.95
N THR A 189 2.84 7.68 -11.20
CA THR A 189 2.42 6.34 -10.80
C THR A 189 3.52 5.62 -10.04
N SER A 190 3.28 5.35 -8.76
CA SER A 190 4.14 4.50 -7.95
C SER A 190 3.59 3.07 -7.93
N LEU A 191 4.46 2.09 -8.11
CA LEU A 191 4.15 0.67 -7.94
C LEU A 191 4.99 0.11 -6.80
N ARG A 192 4.34 -0.56 -5.87
CA ARG A 192 4.99 -1.34 -4.81
C ARG A 192 4.44 -2.76 -4.84
N VAL A 193 5.34 -3.74 -4.83
CA VAL A 193 5.01 -5.15 -4.76
C VAL A 193 5.82 -5.76 -3.61
N SER A 194 5.15 -6.38 -2.64
CA SER A 194 5.81 -7.13 -1.59
C SER A 194 5.41 -8.59 -1.65
N GLN A 195 6.40 -9.47 -1.54
CA GLN A 195 6.19 -10.90 -1.39
C GLN A 195 6.82 -11.36 -0.08
N ARG A 196 6.06 -12.14 0.68
CA ARG A 196 6.51 -12.74 1.93
C ARG A 196 6.29 -14.24 1.86
N ALA A 197 7.26 -15.00 2.32
CA ALA A 197 7.13 -16.42 2.58
C ALA A 197 7.62 -16.68 4.01
N GLN A 198 6.86 -17.40 4.80
CA GLN A 198 7.19 -17.65 6.20
C GLN A 198 6.68 -19.04 6.60
N TYR A 199 7.32 -19.60 7.60
CA TYR A 199 6.96 -20.90 8.16
C TYR A 199 6.57 -20.74 9.61
N ASP A 200 5.37 -21.22 9.95
CA ASP A 200 4.93 -21.47 11.32
C ASP A 200 5.13 -22.94 11.65
N PHE A 201 5.53 -23.24 12.88
CA PHE A 201 5.63 -24.61 13.37
C PHE A 201 4.28 -25.22 13.73
N ASP A 202 3.24 -24.40 13.93
CA ASP A 202 1.86 -24.87 14.16
C ASP A 202 1.05 -24.92 12.86
N ASP A 203 1.04 -23.81 12.11
CA ASP A 203 0.17 -23.59 10.93
C ASP A 203 0.85 -23.87 9.56
N GLY A 204 2.10 -24.35 9.57
CA GLY A 204 2.87 -24.67 8.37
C GLY A 204 3.36 -23.46 7.57
N ALA A 205 3.68 -23.69 6.29
CA ALA A 205 4.16 -22.64 5.40
C ALA A 205 3.02 -21.75 4.88
N PHE A 206 3.27 -20.45 4.82
CA PHE A 206 2.36 -19.50 4.18
C PHE A 206 3.11 -18.45 3.38
N GLY A 207 2.42 -17.88 2.40
CA GLY A 207 2.91 -16.81 1.56
C GLY A 207 1.87 -15.70 1.38
N ALA A 208 2.36 -14.47 1.36
CA ALA A 208 1.55 -13.28 1.14
C ALA A 208 2.14 -12.46 -0.01
N THR A 209 1.28 -12.04 -0.93
CA THR A 209 1.62 -11.08 -1.99
C THR A 209 0.75 -9.85 -1.85
N LYS A 210 1.38 -8.68 -1.81
CA LYS A 210 0.71 -7.37 -1.80
C LYS A 210 1.16 -6.57 -3.02
N LEU A 211 0.21 -5.90 -3.65
CA LEU A 211 0.44 -4.99 -4.77
C LEU A 211 -0.29 -3.69 -4.48
N ASP A 212 0.48 -2.62 -4.33
CA ASP A 212 -0.02 -1.25 -4.17
C ASP A 212 0.34 -0.43 -5.41
N LEU A 213 -0.67 0.25 -5.96
CA LEU A 213 -0.53 1.15 -7.09
C LEU A 213 -1.11 2.51 -6.71
N ASP A 214 -0.24 3.52 -6.71
CA ASP A 214 -0.62 4.90 -6.41
C ASP A 214 -0.57 5.75 -7.66
N TYR A 215 -1.62 6.52 -7.91
CA TYR A 215 -1.69 7.50 -8.97
C TYR A 215 -1.94 8.90 -8.42
N ALA A 216 -0.97 9.80 -8.57
CA ALA A 216 -1.10 11.19 -8.12
C ALA A 216 -2.08 11.97 -8.99
N LEU A 217 -3.20 12.40 -8.39
CA LEU A 217 -4.18 13.29 -9.00
C LEU A 217 -3.75 14.75 -8.92
N SER A 218 -3.15 15.13 -7.80
CA SER A 218 -2.65 16.48 -7.52
C SER A 218 -1.50 16.44 -6.52
N GLU A 219 -1.02 17.60 -6.08
CA GLU A 219 -0.01 17.71 -5.02
C GLU A 219 -0.50 17.20 -3.65
N ARG A 220 -1.82 16.97 -3.48
CA ARG A 220 -2.44 16.64 -2.19
C ARG A 220 -3.44 15.48 -2.26
N SER A 221 -3.53 14.81 -3.40
CA SER A 221 -4.50 13.74 -3.60
C SER A 221 -3.96 12.69 -4.55
N LEU A 222 -4.21 11.43 -4.20
CA LEU A 222 -3.89 10.27 -5.02
C LEU A 222 -5.04 9.27 -5.02
N ILE A 223 -5.10 8.46 -6.08
CA ILE A 223 -5.85 7.21 -6.09
C ILE A 223 -4.90 6.11 -5.66
N ARG A 224 -5.33 5.28 -4.71
CA ARG A 224 -4.61 4.10 -4.27
C ARG A 224 -5.43 2.87 -4.58
N THR A 225 -4.82 1.92 -5.27
CA THR A 225 -5.36 0.57 -5.48
C THR A 225 -4.45 -0.41 -4.77
N GLN A 226 -5.04 -1.34 -4.02
CA GLN A 226 -4.31 -2.31 -3.23
C GLN A 226 -4.91 -3.68 -3.42
N ASN A 227 -4.06 -4.67 -3.64
CA ASN A 227 -4.47 -6.05 -3.78
C ASN A 227 -3.58 -6.90 -2.89
N ARG A 228 -4.20 -7.81 -2.16
CA ARG A 228 -3.49 -8.75 -1.29
C ARG A 228 -4.01 -10.15 -1.51
N VAL A 229 -3.10 -11.10 -1.58
CA VAL A 229 -3.38 -12.53 -1.66
C VAL A 229 -2.55 -13.23 -0.59
N LEU A 230 -3.19 -14.04 0.23
CA LEU A 230 -2.61 -14.84 1.29
C LEU A 230 -2.97 -16.31 1.03
N TYR A 231 -1.97 -17.19 1.06
CA TYR A 231 -2.13 -18.63 0.90
C TYR A 231 -1.29 -19.36 1.95
N GLY A 232 -1.78 -20.45 2.51
CA GLY A 232 -1.06 -21.25 3.50
C GLY A 232 -1.42 -22.73 3.47
N GLU A 233 -0.54 -23.58 4.00
CA GLU A 233 -0.69 -25.04 4.02
C GLU A 233 -1.89 -25.48 4.87
N ASP A 234 -2.05 -24.91 6.07
CA ASP A 234 -3.17 -25.23 6.98
C ASP A 234 -4.34 -24.23 6.91
N SER A 235 -4.28 -23.26 5.99
CA SER A 235 -5.38 -22.33 5.78
C SER A 235 -6.56 -23.01 5.06
N GLU A 236 -7.79 -22.63 5.38
CA GLU A 236 -9.00 -23.00 4.64
C GLU A 236 -9.06 -22.29 3.26
N GLY A 237 -7.95 -22.36 2.51
CA GLY A 237 -7.76 -21.85 1.15
C GLY A 237 -7.22 -20.42 1.03
N THR A 238 -7.22 -19.93 -0.21
CA THR A 238 -6.55 -18.67 -0.57
C THR A 238 -7.45 -17.47 -0.24
N LYS A 239 -7.03 -16.65 0.72
CA LYS A 239 -7.68 -15.39 1.08
C LYS A 239 -7.19 -14.28 0.15
N TRP A 240 -8.09 -13.48 -0.37
CA TRP A 240 -7.75 -12.37 -1.26
C TRP A 240 -8.58 -11.14 -0.94
N SER A 241 -8.04 -9.99 -1.34
CA SER A 241 -8.73 -8.72 -1.20
C SER A 241 -8.27 -7.72 -2.27
N SER A 242 -9.16 -6.80 -2.57
CA SER A 242 -8.92 -5.68 -3.46
C SER A 242 -9.59 -4.44 -2.90
N ASN A 243 -8.85 -3.34 -2.81
CA ASN A 243 -9.33 -2.05 -2.36
C ASN A 243 -8.94 -0.97 -3.38
N ILE A 244 -9.83 -0.03 -3.61
CA ILE A 244 -9.56 1.20 -4.34
C ILE A 244 -10.10 2.38 -3.54
N GLY A 245 -9.32 3.45 -3.45
CA GLY A 245 -9.79 4.66 -2.79
C GLY A 245 -9.04 5.90 -3.22
N VAL A 246 -9.60 7.03 -2.81
CA VAL A 246 -9.03 8.36 -3.03
C VAL A 246 -8.59 8.92 -1.70
N VAL A 247 -7.31 9.24 -1.62
CA VAL A 247 -6.75 9.99 -0.48
C VAL A 247 -6.83 11.47 -0.83
N GLN A 248 -7.25 12.28 0.13
CA GLN A 248 -7.02 13.71 0.04
C GLN A 248 -6.59 14.37 1.35
N GLN A 249 -5.52 15.14 1.27
CA GLN A 249 -4.99 16.04 2.28
C GLN A 249 -5.57 17.46 2.13
N TRP A 250 -6.05 18.07 3.21
CA TRP A 250 -6.74 19.39 3.14
C TRP A 250 -6.17 20.48 4.05
N ALA A 251 -5.44 20.15 5.10
CA ALA A 251 -4.84 21.16 5.96
C ALA A 251 -3.43 20.76 6.37
N VAL A 252 -2.50 21.67 6.06
CA VAL A 252 -1.23 21.86 6.78
C VAL A 252 -1.29 23.27 7.40
N ALA A 253 -2.42 23.59 8.05
CA ALA A 253 -2.62 24.89 8.67
C ALA A 253 -2.02 24.83 10.08
N ASN A 254 -1.03 25.68 10.36
CA ASN A 254 -0.28 25.72 11.61
C ASN A 254 0.46 24.41 11.95
N GLY A 255 0.83 23.61 10.94
CA GLY A 255 1.59 22.37 11.13
C GLY A 255 0.76 21.13 11.49
N PHE A 256 -0.57 21.24 11.62
CA PHE A 256 -1.43 20.09 11.90
C PHE A 256 -1.96 19.46 10.63
N GLU A 257 -1.59 18.22 10.38
CA GLU A 257 -1.99 17.47 9.20
C GLU A 257 -3.41 16.89 9.32
N ARG A 258 -4.19 16.98 8.24
CA ARG A 258 -5.53 16.39 8.15
C ARG A 258 -5.78 15.83 6.76
N ALA A 259 -6.37 14.65 6.71
CA ALA A 259 -6.75 14.01 5.47
C ALA A 259 -7.91 13.06 5.65
N ALA A 260 -8.49 12.67 4.51
CA ALA A 260 -9.38 11.53 4.44
C ALA A 260 -8.96 10.54 3.38
N TYR A 261 -9.44 9.32 3.57
CA TYR A 261 -9.40 8.26 2.60
C TYR A 261 -10.80 7.69 2.42
N LEU A 262 -11.39 7.97 1.26
CA LEU A 262 -12.67 7.37 0.84
C LEU A 262 -12.35 6.16 0.00
N TYR A 263 -12.88 5.00 0.37
CA TYR A 263 -12.48 3.75 -0.26
C TYR A 263 -13.64 2.78 -0.42
N ALA A 264 -13.46 1.83 -1.35
CA ALA A 264 -14.32 0.71 -1.57
C ALA A 264 -13.48 -0.56 -1.72
N GLY A 265 -13.86 -1.62 -1.01
CA GLY A 265 -13.10 -2.86 -0.95
C GLY A 265 -13.96 -4.09 -1.09
N VAL A 266 -13.32 -5.17 -1.51
CA VAL A 266 -13.87 -6.52 -1.56
C VAL A 266 -12.85 -7.47 -0.97
N LYS A 267 -13.30 -8.43 -0.17
CA LYS A 267 -12.47 -9.55 0.30
C LYS A 267 -13.23 -10.86 0.22
N GLY A 268 -12.51 -11.94 -0.02
CA GLY A 268 -13.09 -13.27 -0.21
C GLY A 268 -12.06 -14.39 -0.12
N LEU A 269 -12.57 -15.61 -0.25
CA LEU A 269 -11.78 -16.83 -0.31
C LEU A 269 -12.01 -17.47 -1.69
N SER A 270 -10.95 -18.02 -2.29
CA SER A 270 -11.04 -18.68 -3.60
C SER A 270 -11.17 -20.20 -3.52
N GLU A 271 -10.67 -20.81 -2.45
CA GLU A 271 -10.74 -22.27 -2.21
C GLU A 271 -11.09 -22.49 -0.73
N PRO A 272 -11.66 -23.64 -0.34
CA PRO A 272 -12.25 -24.69 -1.19
C PRO A 272 -13.59 -24.27 -1.84
N ASP A 273 -14.28 -23.28 -1.28
CA ASP A 273 -15.48 -22.67 -1.87
C ASP A 273 -15.17 -21.21 -2.25
N ASP A 274 -15.28 -20.85 -3.52
CA ASP A 274 -15.10 -19.47 -3.98
C ASP A 274 -16.29 -18.62 -3.52
N TYR A 275 -16.07 -17.77 -2.52
CA TYR A 275 -17.08 -16.83 -2.07
C TYR A 275 -16.48 -15.52 -1.57
N ILE A 276 -17.24 -14.45 -1.77
CA ILE A 276 -16.89 -13.12 -1.28
C ILE A 276 -17.39 -13.00 0.15
N GLU A 277 -16.51 -12.71 1.09
CA GLU A 277 -16.87 -12.52 2.50
C GLU A 277 -17.49 -11.15 2.71
N ASN A 278 -16.89 -10.09 2.17
CA ASN A 278 -17.34 -8.72 2.46
C ASN A 278 -17.20 -7.81 1.24
N TYR A 279 -18.19 -6.94 1.07
CA TYR A 279 -18.08 -5.71 0.31
C TYR A 279 -18.14 -4.55 1.28
N GLN A 280 -17.20 -3.62 1.17
CA GLN A 280 -17.11 -2.49 2.08
C GLN A 280 -16.99 -1.16 1.34
N VAL A 281 -17.58 -0.13 1.91
CA VAL A 281 -17.35 1.26 1.56
C VAL A 281 -17.10 2.01 2.87
N GLY A 282 -15.96 2.69 2.96
CA GLY A 282 -15.54 3.34 4.19
C GLY A 282 -14.97 4.73 3.92
N LEU A 283 -15.03 5.56 4.97
CA LEU A 283 -14.41 6.88 4.98
C LEU A 283 -13.53 6.99 6.21
N ARG A 284 -12.22 6.91 6.02
CA ARG A 284 -11.26 7.11 7.10
C ARG A 284 -10.90 8.59 7.19
N LEU A 285 -11.25 9.22 8.29
CA LEU A 285 -10.87 10.60 8.60
C LEU A 285 -9.75 10.58 9.62
N ARG A 286 -8.61 11.19 9.30
CA ARG A 286 -7.46 11.23 10.20
C ARG A 286 -6.97 12.66 10.37
N ALA A 287 -6.70 13.03 11.63
CA ALA A 287 -6.24 14.35 12.00
C ALA A 287 -5.14 14.26 13.07
N GLN A 288 -4.08 15.04 12.87
CA GLN A 288 -3.07 15.28 13.89
C GLN A 288 -3.65 16.19 14.98
N GLY A 289 -3.47 15.79 16.24
CA GLY A 289 -3.88 16.53 17.42
C GLY A 289 -2.92 17.68 17.74
N ILE A 290 -3.12 18.35 18.88
CA ILE A 290 -2.34 19.54 19.29
C ILE A 290 -0.84 19.23 19.48
N ARG A 291 -0.49 17.96 19.68
CA ARG A 291 0.89 17.48 19.77
C ARG A 291 1.25 16.72 18.50
N GLU A 292 2.47 16.89 18.04
CA GLU A 292 2.94 16.30 16.78
C GLU A 292 2.87 14.77 16.77
N PHE A 293 3.07 14.15 17.94
CA PHE A 293 3.01 12.71 18.14
C PHE A 293 1.58 12.14 18.28
N LEU A 294 0.53 12.97 18.35
CA LEU A 294 -0.82 12.50 18.67
C LEU A 294 -1.72 12.56 17.45
N PHE A 295 -2.39 11.45 17.12
CA PHE A 295 -3.32 11.37 15.99
C PHE A 295 -4.67 10.82 16.45
N PHE A 296 -5.71 11.34 15.82
CA PHE A 296 -7.09 10.88 15.99
C PHE A 296 -7.62 10.41 14.65
N GLU A 297 -8.30 9.27 14.68
CA GLU A 297 -8.90 8.67 13.50
C GLU A 297 -10.34 8.24 13.76
N LEU A 298 -11.18 8.42 12.75
CA LEU A 298 -12.56 7.97 12.75
C LEU A 298 -12.87 7.36 11.39
N GLU A 299 -13.36 6.12 11.39
CA GLU A 299 -13.63 5.34 10.20
C GLU A 299 -15.02 4.70 10.27
N PRO A 300 -16.08 5.40 9.83
CA PRO A 300 -17.33 4.77 9.50
C PRO A 300 -17.21 3.91 8.24
N THR A 301 -17.71 2.68 8.33
CA THR A 301 -17.69 1.70 7.24
C THR A 301 -19.06 1.04 7.11
N PHE A 302 -19.56 0.96 5.89
CA PHE A 302 -20.71 0.15 5.54
C PHE A 302 -20.25 -1.19 4.97
N ASN A 303 -20.67 -2.27 5.60
CA ASN A 303 -20.25 -3.63 5.26
C ASN A 303 -21.43 -4.45 4.76
N ARG A 304 -21.18 -5.33 3.79
CA ARG A 304 -22.14 -6.32 3.30
C ARG A 304 -21.51 -7.71 3.32
N ARG A 305 -21.66 -8.38 4.47
CA ARG A 305 -20.93 -9.60 4.84
C ARG A 305 -21.74 -10.87 4.57
N ALA A 306 -21.05 -11.94 4.19
CA ALA A 306 -21.55 -13.32 4.22
C ALA A 306 -20.71 -14.11 5.22
N GLU A 307 -21.36 -14.92 6.06
CA GLU A 307 -20.69 -15.81 7.03
C GLU A 307 -20.24 -17.15 6.42
N GLY A 308 -20.55 -17.38 5.15
CA GLY A 308 -20.16 -18.59 4.43
C GLY A 308 -20.77 -18.64 3.02
N PRO A 309 -20.42 -19.65 2.20
CA PRO A 309 -20.80 -19.72 0.78
C PRO A 309 -22.31 -19.72 0.52
N SER A 310 -23.10 -20.31 1.44
CA SER A 310 -24.56 -20.45 1.34
C SER A 310 -25.34 -19.48 2.22
N SER A 311 -24.64 -18.66 3.03
CA SER A 311 -25.27 -17.74 3.97
C SER A 311 -25.79 -16.48 3.27
N PRO A 312 -26.97 -15.95 3.66
CA PRO A 312 -27.44 -14.69 3.10
C PRO A 312 -26.49 -13.56 3.47
N ARG A 313 -26.30 -12.62 2.53
CA ARG A 313 -25.51 -11.41 2.80
C ARG A 313 -26.29 -10.44 3.66
N LEU A 314 -25.67 -10.00 4.74
CA LEU A 314 -26.25 -9.07 5.70
C LEU A 314 -25.46 -7.77 5.70
N SER A 315 -26.19 -6.66 5.77
CA SER A 315 -25.61 -5.33 5.87
C SER A 315 -25.39 -4.97 7.33
N ALA A 316 -24.28 -4.30 7.62
CA ALA A 316 -23.94 -3.83 8.94
C ALA A 316 -23.15 -2.54 8.84
N TRP A 317 -23.46 -1.58 9.70
CA TRP A 317 -22.57 -0.45 9.96
C TRP A 317 -21.49 -0.84 10.96
N ALA A 318 -20.29 -0.34 10.71
CA ALA A 318 -19.20 -0.34 11.67
C ALA A 318 -18.64 1.09 11.80
N VAL A 319 -18.14 1.43 12.97
CA VAL A 319 -17.45 2.68 13.24
C VAL A 319 -16.22 2.37 14.08
N GLU A 320 -15.06 2.63 13.52
CA GLU A 320 -13.79 2.49 14.24
C GLU A 320 -13.27 3.87 14.64
N ALA A 321 -12.90 4.03 15.91
CA ALA A 321 -12.24 5.22 16.43
C ALA A 321 -10.86 4.83 16.96
N ARG A 322 -9.82 5.56 16.50
CA ARG A 322 -8.43 5.29 16.89
C ARG A 322 -7.80 6.51 17.54
N ILE A 323 -7.06 6.28 18.61
CA ILE A 323 -6.13 7.24 19.19
C ILE A 323 -4.74 6.66 19.03
N GLU A 324 -3.87 7.37 18.34
CA GLU A 324 -2.53 6.90 18.02
C GLU A 324 -1.46 7.86 18.55
N PHE A 325 -0.41 7.29 19.12
CA PHE A 325 0.78 7.98 19.56
C PHE A 325 1.96 7.52 18.72
N LEU A 326 2.57 8.45 17.99
CA LEU A 326 3.76 8.23 17.19
C LEU A 326 4.99 8.77 17.92
N LEU A 327 5.83 7.87 18.39
CA LEU A 327 7.02 8.14 19.17
C LEU A 327 8.25 7.84 18.32
N PHE A 328 9.26 8.71 18.42
CA PHE A 328 10.49 8.68 17.62
C PHE A 328 10.23 8.95 16.13
N ASP A 329 10.70 10.12 15.69
CA ASP A 329 10.67 10.63 14.31
C ASP A 329 12.05 11.28 14.05
#